data_AF-A0A737Y522-F1
#
_entry.id   AF-A0A737Y522-F1
#
_cell.length_a   1.000
_cell.length_b   1.000
_cell.length_c   1.000
_cell.angle_alpha   90.00
_cell.angle_beta   90.00
_cell.angle_gamma   90.00
#
_symmetry.space_group_name_H-M   'P 1'
#
loop_
_entity.id
_entity.type
_entity.pdbx_description
1 polymer ?
#
loop_
_entity_poly.entity_id
_entity_poly.type
_entity_poly.pdbx_seq_one_letter_code
_entity_poly.pdbx_strand_id
1 'polypeptide(L)'
;EPRNPVFWLSRQRNNMSKKEIEVLSQKLRALMPYADSVDITLMDDVAAAGQAEAGLKQQALPYSRRNHKGGVTFVIQGALDDVEILRARQFVDSYYRTWGGRYVQFAIELKDDWLKGRSFQYGAEGYIKMSPGHWYFPSPL
;
A
#
# COMPACT_ATOMS: atom_id res chain seq x y z
N GLU A 1 -15.42 -7.50 -19.70
CA GLU A 1 -16.68 -8.13 -20.16
C GLU A 1 -16.88 -9.45 -19.42
N PRO A 2 -18.09 -9.83 -18.99
CA PRO A 2 -18.29 -11.05 -18.19
C PRO A 2 -17.95 -12.37 -18.91
N ARG A 3 -18.11 -12.39 -20.25
CA ARG A 3 -17.83 -13.58 -21.07
C ARG A 3 -16.33 -13.78 -21.36
N ASN A 4 -15.55 -12.70 -21.33
CA ASN A 4 -14.11 -12.71 -21.57
C ASN A 4 -13.41 -12.05 -20.37
N PRO A 5 -13.36 -12.73 -19.20
CA PRO A 5 -12.63 -12.23 -18.04
C PRO A 5 -11.13 -12.12 -18.34
N VAL A 6 -10.54 -11.04 -17.83
CA VAL A 6 -9.10 -10.80 -17.86
C VAL A 6 -8.52 -11.15 -16.50
N PHE A 7 -7.50 -12.01 -16.49
CA PHE A 7 -6.76 -12.41 -15.30
C PHE A 7 -5.37 -11.77 -15.32
N TRP A 8 -5.11 -10.87 -14.37
CA TRP A 8 -3.81 -10.23 -14.22
C TRP A 8 -2.84 -11.11 -13.42
N LEU A 9 -1.72 -11.47 -14.04
CA LEU A 9 -0.66 -12.28 -13.45
C LEU A 9 0.64 -11.45 -13.34
N SER A 10 1.35 -11.56 -12.21
CA SER A 10 2.60 -10.82 -11.99
C SER A 10 3.71 -11.32 -12.92
N ARG A 11 4.34 -10.43 -13.69
CA ARG A 11 5.43 -10.77 -14.62
C ARG A 11 6.72 -11.20 -13.92
N GLN A 12 7.13 -10.51 -12.86
CA GLN A 12 8.43 -10.74 -12.22
C GLN A 12 8.46 -11.95 -11.27
N ARG A 13 7.31 -12.36 -10.74
CA ARG A 13 7.23 -13.39 -9.68
C ARG A 13 6.80 -14.77 -10.18
N ASN A 14 6.52 -14.91 -11.48
CA ASN A 14 6.18 -16.20 -12.08
C ASN A 14 7.29 -16.65 -13.03
N ASN A 15 7.56 -17.96 -13.07
CA ASN A 15 8.49 -18.59 -14.00
C ASN A 15 7.76 -19.51 -14.99
N MET A 16 6.46 -19.28 -15.23
CA MET A 16 5.64 -20.15 -16.05
C MET A 16 5.99 -19.96 -17.53
N SER A 17 6.17 -21.06 -18.23
CA SER A 17 6.27 -21.10 -19.69
C SER A 17 4.93 -20.79 -20.35
N LYS A 18 4.96 -20.45 -21.64
CA LYS A 18 3.73 -20.21 -22.42
C LYS A 18 2.74 -21.38 -22.36
N LYS A 19 3.26 -22.62 -22.38
CA LYS A 19 2.44 -23.84 -22.30
C LYS A 19 1.73 -23.98 -20.96
N GLU A 20 2.40 -23.63 -19.86
CA GLU A 20 1.80 -23.67 -18.52
C GLU A 20 0.74 -22.57 -18.34
N ILE A 21 0.94 -21.40 -18.95
CA ILE A 21 -0.06 -20.33 -18.97
C ILE A 21 -1.31 -20.76 -19.74
N GLU A 22 -1.16 -21.45 -20.87
CA GLU A 22 -2.30 -21.98 -21.63
C GLU A 22 -3.09 -23.03 -20.83
N VAL A 23 -2.39 -23.95 -20.17
CA VAL A 23 -3.02 -24.93 -19.26
C VAL A 23 -3.74 -24.24 -18.10
N LEU A 24 -3.16 -23.17 -17.54
CA LEU A 24 -3.80 -22.37 -16.49
C LEU A 24 -5.08 -21.70 -17.01
N SER A 25 -5.05 -21.09 -18.19
CA SER A 25 -6.24 -20.48 -18.81
C SER A 25 -7.37 -21.50 -19.02
N GLN A 26 -7.05 -22.69 -19.53
CA GLN A 26 -8.03 -23.77 -19.70
C GLN A 26 -8.65 -24.23 -18.37
N LYS A 27 -7.82 -24.39 -17.32
CA LYS A 27 -8.32 -24.75 -15.98
C LYS A 27 -9.20 -23.65 -15.37
N LEU A 28 -8.84 -22.38 -15.54
CA LEU A 28 -9.66 -21.25 -15.07
C LEU A 28 -11.00 -21.19 -15.81
N ARG A 29 -11.01 -21.42 -17.13
CA ARG A 29 -12.25 -21.48 -17.92
C ARG A 29 -13.18 -22.58 -17.42
N ALA A 30 -12.65 -23.75 -17.08
CA ALA A 30 -13.46 -24.86 -16.55
C ALA A 30 -14.18 -24.50 -15.22
N LEU A 31 -13.66 -23.53 -14.45
CA LEU A 31 -14.29 -23.03 -13.23
C LEU A 31 -15.35 -21.95 -13.48
N MET A 32 -15.43 -21.42 -14.71
CA MET A 32 -16.33 -20.33 -15.09
C MET A 32 -17.20 -20.75 -16.29
N PRO A 33 -18.28 -21.52 -16.08
CA PRO A 33 -19.10 -22.06 -17.18
C PRO A 33 -19.74 -20.99 -18.08
N TYR A 34 -19.86 -19.75 -17.58
CA TYR A 34 -20.41 -18.60 -18.30
C TYR A 34 -19.37 -17.87 -19.18
N ALA A 35 -18.08 -18.21 -19.04
CA ALA A 35 -16.99 -17.55 -19.75
C ALA A 35 -16.61 -18.32 -21.03
N ASP A 36 -16.49 -17.58 -22.14
CA ASP A 36 -16.09 -18.11 -23.43
C ASP A 36 -14.57 -18.38 -23.47
N SER A 37 -13.77 -17.49 -22.89
CA SER A 37 -12.32 -17.60 -22.73
C SER A 37 -11.84 -16.94 -21.43
N VAL A 38 -10.56 -17.14 -21.08
CA VAL A 38 -9.91 -16.42 -19.97
C VAL A 38 -8.59 -15.86 -20.46
N ASP A 39 -8.51 -14.53 -20.55
CA ASP A 39 -7.31 -13.84 -21.05
C ASP A 39 -6.34 -13.57 -19.91
N ILE A 40 -5.16 -14.18 -19.95
CA ILE A 40 -4.13 -13.96 -18.95
C ILE A 40 -3.19 -12.86 -19.41
N THR A 41 -3.14 -11.75 -18.67
CA THR A 41 -2.25 -10.60 -18.95
C THR A 41 -1.16 -10.48 -17.91
N LEU A 42 0.09 -10.35 -18.36
CA LEU A 42 1.24 -10.17 -17.48
C LEU A 42 1.42 -8.70 -17.07
N MET A 43 1.18 -8.41 -15.80
CA MET A 43 1.29 -7.09 -15.19
C MET A 43 2.66 -6.89 -14.53
N ASP A 44 3.11 -5.64 -14.54
CA ASP A 44 4.37 -5.24 -13.95
C ASP A 44 4.19 -4.86 -12.48
N ASP A 45 4.89 -5.55 -11.59
CA ASP A 45 4.86 -5.29 -10.15
C ASP A 45 5.38 -3.87 -9.81
N VAL A 46 6.42 -3.40 -10.52
CA VAL A 46 7.00 -2.07 -10.30
C VAL A 46 6.01 -0.98 -10.69
N ALA A 47 5.24 -1.20 -11.77
CA ALA A 47 4.19 -0.28 -12.16
C ALA A 47 3.06 -0.22 -11.11
N ALA A 48 2.66 -1.38 -10.56
CA ALA A 48 1.64 -1.44 -9.50
C ALA A 48 2.06 -0.62 -8.26
N ALA A 49 3.29 -0.80 -7.80
CA ALA A 49 3.84 -0.03 -6.67
C ALA A 49 4.05 1.45 -7.01
N GLY A 50 4.49 1.76 -8.23
CA GLY A 50 4.71 3.12 -8.71
C GLY A 50 3.41 3.93 -8.80
N GLN A 51 2.32 3.32 -9.29
CA GLN A 51 1.01 3.97 -9.31
C GLN A 51 0.46 4.22 -7.91
N ALA A 52 0.65 3.27 -6.98
CA ALA A 52 0.27 3.46 -5.59
C ALA A 52 1.01 4.66 -4.98
N GLU A 53 2.33 4.74 -5.17
CA GLU A 53 3.15 5.82 -4.63
C GLU A 53 2.81 7.18 -5.26
N ALA A 54 2.64 7.23 -6.59
CA ALA A 54 2.26 8.45 -7.29
C ALA A 54 0.90 8.98 -6.82
N GLY A 55 -0.08 8.08 -6.62
CA GLY A 55 -1.39 8.44 -6.11
C GLY A 55 -1.34 8.98 -4.68
N LEU A 56 -0.55 8.37 -3.79
CA LEU A 56 -0.34 8.91 -2.44
C LEU A 56 0.30 10.30 -2.45
N LYS A 57 1.31 10.53 -3.31
CA LYS A 57 1.96 11.85 -3.48
C LYS A 57 0.98 12.91 -3.96
N GLN A 58 0.11 12.57 -4.92
CA GLN A 58 -0.89 13.50 -5.45
C GLN A 58 -1.90 13.94 -4.39
N GLN A 59 -2.21 13.07 -3.43
CA GLN A 59 -3.10 13.40 -2.32
C GLN A 59 -2.42 14.16 -1.18
N ALA A 60 -1.10 14.41 -1.29
CA ALA A 60 -0.27 15.05 -0.26
C ALA A 60 -0.34 14.35 1.10
N LEU A 61 -0.55 13.02 1.12
CA LEU A 61 -0.65 12.25 2.35
C LEU A 61 0.74 11.95 2.90
N PRO A 62 0.99 12.09 4.21
CA PRO A 62 2.24 11.64 4.82
C PRO A 62 2.28 10.10 4.83
N TYR A 63 3.31 9.52 4.21
CA TYR A 63 3.47 8.07 4.15
C TYR A 63 4.92 7.63 4.30
N SER A 64 5.09 6.38 4.73
CA SER A 64 6.36 5.64 4.74
C SER A 64 6.21 4.38 3.89
N ARG A 65 7.16 4.16 2.98
CA ARG A 65 7.19 2.98 2.11
C ARG A 65 8.06 1.89 2.74
N ARG A 66 7.49 0.70 2.93
CA ARG A 66 8.21 -0.49 3.40
C ARG A 66 8.21 -1.56 2.32
N ASN A 67 9.37 -1.79 1.71
CA ASN A 67 9.56 -2.88 0.75
C ASN A 67 9.91 -4.16 1.51
N HIS A 68 9.31 -5.30 1.13
CA HIS A 68 9.70 -6.61 1.64
C HIS A 68 9.65 -7.64 0.51
N LYS A 69 10.14 -8.86 0.77
CA LYS A 69 10.10 -9.93 -0.22
C LYS A 69 8.63 -10.25 -0.54
N GLY A 70 8.25 -10.06 -1.81
CA GLY A 70 6.92 -10.41 -2.32
C GLY A 70 5.85 -9.31 -2.29
N GLY A 71 6.15 -8.10 -1.78
CA GLY A 71 5.16 -7.02 -1.70
C GLY A 71 5.73 -5.68 -1.21
N VAL A 72 4.86 -4.67 -1.17
CA VAL A 72 5.15 -3.37 -0.58
C VAL A 72 4.00 -2.93 0.31
N THR A 73 4.34 -2.33 1.44
CA THR A 73 3.37 -1.73 2.34
C THR A 73 3.60 -0.23 2.42
N PHE A 74 2.56 0.56 2.18
CA PHE A 74 2.54 1.99 2.43
C PHE A 74 1.86 2.26 3.76
N VAL A 75 2.62 2.81 4.70
CA VAL A 75 2.15 3.14 6.03
C VAL A 75 1.85 4.63 6.06
N ILE A 76 0.58 5.01 6.17
CA ILE A 76 0.10 6.38 6.26
C ILE A 76 -0.01 6.70 7.76
N GLN A 77 0.87 7.57 8.24
CA GLN A 77 1.04 7.88 9.67
C GLN A 77 1.09 9.40 9.86
N GLY A 78 0.58 9.86 10.98
CA GLY A 78 0.62 11.26 11.39
C GLY A 78 -0.65 11.66 12.12
N ALA A 79 -0.70 12.94 12.54
CA ALA A 79 -1.93 13.57 12.98
C ALA A 79 -2.75 13.94 11.72
N LEU A 80 -3.45 12.96 11.16
CA LEU A 80 -4.29 13.15 9.99
C LEU A 80 -5.55 13.94 10.36
N ASP A 81 -5.89 14.94 9.57
CA ASP A 81 -7.20 15.60 9.69
C ASP A 81 -8.32 14.76 9.03
N ASP A 82 -9.57 15.12 9.28
CA ASP A 82 -10.73 14.40 8.72
C ASP A 82 -10.74 14.39 7.18
N VAL A 83 -10.17 15.42 6.55
CA VAL A 83 -10.09 15.56 5.09
C VAL A 83 -9.02 14.62 4.52
N GLU A 84 -7.88 14.47 5.19
CA GLU A 84 -6.81 13.53 4.86
C GLU A 84 -7.27 12.09 5.04
N ILE A 85 -8.00 11.77 6.12
CA ILE A 85 -8.58 10.44 6.33
C ILE A 85 -9.54 10.10 5.19
N LEU A 86 -10.43 11.03 4.81
CA LEU A 86 -11.38 10.81 3.73
C LEU A 86 -10.67 10.60 2.39
N ARG A 87 -9.68 11.43 2.06
CA ARG A 87 -8.87 11.29 0.83
C ARG A 87 -8.09 9.98 0.79
N ALA A 88 -7.45 9.59 1.90
CA ALA A 88 -6.73 8.34 2.00
C ALA A 88 -7.66 7.15 1.77
N ARG A 89 -8.85 7.15 2.38
CA ARG A 89 -9.85 6.09 2.20
C ARG A 89 -10.32 5.99 0.75
N GLN A 90 -10.72 7.11 0.14
CA GLN A 90 -11.19 7.14 -1.25
C GLN A 90 -10.10 6.63 -2.21
N PHE A 91 -8.86 7.04 -2.00
CA PHE A 91 -7.73 6.57 -2.78
C PHE A 91 -7.52 5.06 -2.62
N VAL A 92 -7.43 4.56 -1.39
CA VAL A 92 -7.22 3.12 -1.12
C VAL A 92 -8.35 2.27 -1.72
N ASP A 93 -9.60 2.70 -1.58
CA ASP A 93 -10.76 1.99 -2.14
C ASP A 93 -10.68 1.93 -3.68
N SER A 94 -10.31 3.04 -4.33
CA SER A 94 -10.16 3.10 -5.79
C SER A 94 -9.01 2.22 -6.29
N TYR A 95 -7.89 2.21 -5.56
CA TYR A 95 -6.74 1.39 -5.87
C TYR A 95 -7.10 -0.10 -5.73
N TYR A 96 -7.75 -0.47 -4.62
CA TYR A 96 -8.13 -1.86 -4.35
C TYR A 96 -9.08 -2.42 -5.42
N ARG A 97 -10.01 -1.61 -5.94
CA ARG A 97 -10.90 -2.01 -7.04
C ARG A 97 -10.16 -2.35 -8.33
N THR A 98 -8.99 -1.74 -8.56
CA THR A 98 -8.23 -1.91 -9.79
C THR A 98 -7.16 -2.99 -9.65
N TRP A 99 -6.39 -2.95 -8.57
CA TRP A 99 -5.20 -3.78 -8.37
C TRP A 99 -5.39 -4.90 -7.34
N GLY A 100 -6.44 -4.82 -6.50
CA GLY A 100 -6.60 -5.66 -5.32
C GLY A 100 -5.56 -5.35 -4.22
N GLY A 101 -5.52 -6.19 -3.18
CA GLY A 101 -4.63 -6.03 -2.02
C GLY A 101 -3.55 -7.11 -1.88
N ARG A 102 -3.21 -7.81 -2.97
CA ARG A 102 -2.30 -8.97 -2.92
C ARG A 102 -0.81 -8.61 -2.98
N TYR A 103 -0.47 -7.45 -3.54
CA TYR A 103 0.93 -7.02 -3.71
C TYR A 103 1.25 -5.71 -2.98
N VAL A 104 0.38 -4.71 -3.14
CA VAL A 104 0.46 -3.45 -2.41
C VAL A 104 -0.56 -3.46 -1.27
N GLN A 105 -0.13 -3.10 -0.08
CA GLN A 105 -0.99 -2.93 1.09
C GLN A 105 -0.87 -1.51 1.64
N PHE A 106 -1.95 -1.00 2.20
CA PHE A 106 -1.98 0.30 2.88
C PHE A 106 -2.32 0.08 4.35
N ALA A 107 -1.54 0.67 5.24
CA ALA A 107 -1.79 0.69 6.67
C ALA A 107 -2.04 2.15 7.07
N ILE A 108 -3.26 2.47 7.48
CA ILE A 108 -3.62 3.81 7.96
C ILE A 108 -3.56 3.78 9.48
N GLU A 109 -2.58 4.47 10.06
CA GLU A 109 -2.38 4.55 11.50
C GLU A 109 -2.61 5.99 11.98
N LEU A 110 -3.75 6.19 12.64
CA LEU A 110 -4.04 7.42 13.37
C LEU A 110 -3.22 7.41 14.66
N LYS A 111 -2.17 8.23 14.71
CA LYS A 111 -1.42 8.46 15.94
C LYS A 111 -1.77 9.84 16.45
N ASP A 112 -2.27 9.91 17.67
CA ASP A 112 -2.25 11.16 18.40
C ASP A 112 -0.79 11.54 18.64
N ASP A 113 -0.42 12.73 18.19
CA ASP A 113 0.89 13.30 18.41
C ASP A 113 1.05 13.58 19.91
N TRP A 114 1.60 12.61 20.64
CA TRP A 114 1.83 12.66 22.08
C TRP A 114 2.74 13.82 22.53
N LEU A 115 3.41 14.50 21.58
CA LEU A 115 4.24 15.67 21.80
C LEU A 115 3.52 17.01 21.56
N LYS A 116 2.26 17.00 21.09
CA LYS A 116 1.47 18.24 20.93
C LYS A 116 1.42 19.02 22.26
N GLY A 117 1.91 20.26 22.24
CA GLY A 117 1.97 21.15 23.40
C GLY A 117 3.23 21.03 24.27
N ARG A 118 4.24 20.24 23.86
CA ARG A 118 5.50 20.07 24.60
C ARG A 118 6.68 20.67 23.82
N SER A 119 7.61 21.30 24.53
CA SER A 119 8.84 21.85 23.95
C SER A 119 9.94 20.78 23.94
N PHE A 120 10.67 20.65 22.82
CA PHE A 120 11.74 19.66 22.64
C PHE A 120 13.02 20.31 22.09
N GLN A 121 14.18 19.75 22.46
CA GLN A 121 15.49 20.09 21.86
C GLN A 121 16.08 18.85 21.17
N TYR A 122 16.47 18.99 19.89
CA TYR A 122 17.09 17.92 19.10
C TYR A 122 18.62 17.89 19.31
N GLY A 123 19.18 16.68 19.51
CA GLY A 123 20.62 16.43 19.67
C GLY A 123 20.90 15.02 20.21
N ALA A 124 22.17 14.59 20.26
CA ALA A 124 22.58 13.29 20.81
C ALA A 124 22.14 13.08 22.28
N GLU A 125 21.86 14.17 22.99
CA GLU A 125 21.25 14.22 24.32
C GLU A 125 19.97 15.06 24.30
N GLY A 126 19.00 14.64 23.48
CA GLY A 126 17.70 15.32 23.41
C GLY A 126 16.86 15.12 24.68
N TYR A 127 16.13 16.16 25.09
CA TYR A 127 15.19 16.11 26.20
C TYR A 127 13.86 16.80 25.86
N ILE A 128 12.78 16.36 26.51
CA ILE A 128 11.41 16.84 26.31
C ILE A 128 10.94 17.52 27.60
N LYS A 129 10.51 18.79 27.52
CA LYS A 129 9.90 19.50 28.66
C LYS A 129 8.44 19.08 28.78
N MET A 130 8.09 18.44 29.90
CA MET A 130 6.73 17.92 30.14
C MET A 130 5.85 18.96 30.84
N SER A 131 6.41 19.68 31.81
CA SER A 131 5.76 20.74 32.58
C SER A 131 6.84 21.63 33.25
N PRO A 132 6.50 22.77 33.90
CA PRO A 132 7.49 23.55 34.64
C PRO A 132 8.18 22.69 35.71
N GLY A 133 9.47 22.41 35.52
CA GLY A 133 10.28 21.60 36.44
C GLY A 133 10.32 20.10 36.18
N HIS A 134 9.66 19.57 35.14
CA HIS A 134 9.76 18.16 34.75
C HIS A 134 10.32 17.98 33.34
N TRP A 135 11.38 17.18 33.25
CA TRP A 135 12.11 16.87 32.01
C TRP A 135 12.12 15.36 31.77
N TYR A 136 11.89 14.96 30.53
CA TYR A 136 11.91 13.57 30.08
C TYR A 136 13.06 13.35 29.09
N PHE A 137 13.85 12.30 29.31
CA PHE A 137 15.02 11.95 28.50
C PHE A 137 14.73 10.64 27.75
N PRO A 138 14.25 10.70 26.49
CA PRO A 138 14.06 9.51 25.68
C PRO A 138 15.41 8.89 25.28
N SER A 139 15.44 7.59 25.06
CA SER A 139 16.60 6.93 24.43
C SER A 139 16.84 7.51 23.02
N PRO A 140 18.10 7.65 22.58
CA PRO A 140 18.41 8.26 21.30
C PRO A 140 17.72 7.51 20.15
N LEU A 141 17.04 8.28 19.28
CA LEU A 141 16.31 7.82 18.09
C LEU A 141 17.27 7.39 16.97
#